data_AF-A0A2H0XWW0-F1
#
_entry.id   AF-A0A2H0XWW0-F1
#
_cell.length_a   1.000
_cell.length_b   1.000
_cell.length_c   1.000
_cell.angle_alpha   90.00
_cell.angle_beta   90.00
_cell.angle_gamma   90.00
#
_symmetry.space_group_name_H-M   'P 1'
#
loop_
_entity.id
_entity.type
_entity.pdbx_description
1 polymer ?
#
loop_
_entity_poly.entity_id
_entity_poly.type
_entity_poly.pdbx_seq_one_letter_code
_entity_poly.pdbx_strand_id
1 'polypeptide(L)'
;MHYQTTNIRVESNTLKELKFKAVEEGRRVAELIREAIREYLQKSRDKVSAKSKKKDPLFSIIGLCQTGLRDGAEHHDRFLYGKAKK
;
A
#
# COMPACT_ATOMS: atom_id res chain seq x y z
N MET A 1 21.01 5.44 -13.82
CA MET A 1 20.46 6.14 -12.63
C MET A 1 21.42 7.24 -12.22
N HIS A 2 20.94 8.45 -11.98
CA HIS A 2 21.77 9.54 -11.44
C HIS A 2 21.46 9.72 -9.95
N TYR A 3 22.49 9.64 -9.12
CA TYR A 3 22.39 9.88 -7.68
C TYR A 3 22.96 11.25 -7.36
N GLN A 4 22.32 11.95 -6.43
CA GLN A 4 22.82 13.20 -5.86
C GLN A 4 23.13 13.00 -4.38
N THR A 5 24.18 13.65 -3.89
CA THR A 5 24.57 13.61 -2.49
C THR A 5 23.90 14.74 -1.74
N THR A 6 23.22 14.42 -0.64
CA THR A 6 22.65 15.41 0.28
C THR A 6 23.15 15.09 1.68
N ASN A 7 23.80 16.05 2.33
CA ASN A 7 24.27 15.90 3.70
C ASN A 7 23.14 16.28 4.66
N ILE A 8 22.77 15.35 5.54
CA ILE A 8 21.74 15.57 6.56
C ILE A 8 22.32 15.32 7.95
N ARG A 9 21.86 16.09 8.93
CA ARG A 9 22.15 15.85 10.34
C ARG A 9 21.00 15.04 10.93
N VAL A 10 21.34 13.98 11.65
CA VAL A 10 20.40 13.10 12.36
C VAL A 10 20.89 12.91 13.78
N GLU A 11 19.96 12.62 14.69
CA GLU A 11 20.32 12.32 16.07
C GLU A 11 21.17 11.05 16.15
N SER A 12 22.11 11.04 17.11
CA SER A 12 23.05 9.94 17.28
C SER A 12 22.35 8.61 17.59
N ASN A 13 21.26 8.65 18.36
CA ASN A 13 20.48 7.46 18.68
C ASN A 13 19.77 6.89 17.43
N THR A 14 19.14 7.75 16.63
CA THR A 14 18.49 7.34 15.38
C THR A 14 19.46 6.69 14.40
N LEU A 15 20.69 7.22 14.30
CA LEU A 15 21.71 6.62 13.43
C LEU A 15 22.15 5.23 13.93
N LYS A 16 22.21 5.02 15.25
CA LYS A 16 22.52 3.70 15.83
C LYS A 16 21.43 2.70 15.49
N GLU A 17 20.18 3.03 15.78
CA GLU A 17 19.03 2.16 15.51
C GLU A 17 18.94 1.80 14.02
N LEU A 18 19.16 2.78 13.14
CA LEU A 18 19.15 2.56 11.70
C LEU A 18 20.28 1.61 11.24
N LYS A 19 21.46 1.69 11.86
CA LYS A 19 22.56 0.75 11.59
C LYS A 19 22.24 -0.66 12.06
N PHE A 20 21.66 -0.81 13.25
CA PHE A 20 21.22 -2.11 13.74
C PHE A 20 20.22 -2.76 12.78
N LYS A 21 19.19 -2.00 12.39
CA LYS A 21 18.20 -2.46 11.42
C LYS A 21 18.81 -2.86 10.07
N ALA A 22 19.80 -2.09 9.59
CA ALA A 22 20.51 -2.42 8.35
C ALA A 22 21.26 -3.75 8.44
N VAL A 23 21.87 -4.05 9.59
CA VAL A 23 22.56 -5.34 9.84
C VAL A 23 21.54 -6.48 9.92
N GLU A 24 20.44 -6.29 10.65
CA GLU A 24 19.36 -7.30 10.78
C GLU A 24 18.75 -7.68 9.43
N GLU A 25 18.55 -6.70 8.54
CA GLU A 25 17.97 -6.93 7.21
C GLU A 25 19.01 -7.31 6.15
N GLY A 26 20.31 -7.29 6.47
CA GLY A 26 21.39 -7.54 5.51
C GLY A 26 21.47 -6.47 4.40
N ARG A 27 21.04 -5.24 4.68
CA ARG A 27 20.94 -4.13 3.72
C ARG A 27 21.91 -3.00 4.05
N ARG A 28 22.15 -2.10 3.10
CA ARG A 28 22.92 -0.89 3.35
C ARG A 28 22.03 0.17 3.99
N VAL A 29 22.56 0.93 4.95
CA VAL A 29 21.88 2.09 5.55
C VAL A 29 21.31 3.04 4.48
N ALA A 30 22.08 3.28 3.41
CA ALA A 30 21.63 4.14 2.32
C ALA A 30 20.42 3.58 1.54
N GLU A 31 20.25 2.26 1.48
CA GLU A 31 19.07 1.63 0.86
C GLU A 31 17.83 1.87 1.72
N LEU A 32 17.94 1.64 3.03
CA LEU A 32 16.85 1.92 3.98
C LEU A 32 16.43 3.39 3.95
N ILE A 33 17.39 4.32 3.89
CA ILE A 33 17.08 5.76 3.79
C ILE A 33 16.33 6.06 2.48
N ARG A 34 16.79 5.53 1.34
CA ARG A 34 16.13 5.76 0.05
C ARG A 34 14.72 5.18 0.02
N GLU A 35 14.53 4.00 0.58
CA GLU A 35 13.22 3.33 0.68
C GLU A 35 12.28 4.12 1.58
N ALA A 36 12.71 4.49 2.78
CA ALA A 36 11.93 5.31 3.71
C ALA A 36 11.53 6.67 3.10
N ILE A 37 12.45 7.35 2.40
CA ILE A 37 12.15 8.60 1.69
C ILE A 37 11.12 8.36 0.59
N ARG A 38 11.27 7.30 -0.20
CA ARG A 38 10.32 6.97 -1.28
C ARG A 38 8.92 6.73 -0.71
N GLU A 39 8.80 5.92 0.34
CA GLU A 39 7.54 5.64 1.01
C GLU A 39 6.91 6.90 1.61
N TYR A 40 7.71 7.74 2.26
CA TYR A 40 7.24 9.00 2.85
C TYR A 40 6.68 9.95 1.77
N LEU A 41 7.37 10.05 0.63
CA LEU A 41 6.93 10.85 -0.51
C LEU A 41 5.71 10.25 -1.23
N GLN A 42 5.58 8.92 -1.28
CA GLN A 42 4.39 8.26 -1.81
C GLN A 42 3.18 8.48 -0.90
N LYS A 43 3.31 8.25 0.41
CA LYS A 43 2.24 8.46 1.39
C LYS A 43 1.73 9.91 1.41
N SER A 44 2.62 10.88 1.23
CA SER A 44 2.22 12.29 1.12
C SER A 44 1.50 12.60 -0.20
N ARG A 45 1.92 12.01 -1.32
CA ARG A 45 1.21 12.08 -2.60
C ARG A 45 -0.16 11.41 -2.54
N ASP A 46 -0.30 10.29 -1.84
CA ASP A 46 -1.57 9.58 -1.69
C ASP A 46 -2.58 10.38 -0.85
N LYS A 47 -2.11 11.12 0.16
CA LYS A 47 -2.96 12.06 0.91
C LYS A 47 -3.47 13.22 0.04
N VAL A 48 -2.68 13.70 -0.91
CA VAL A 48 -3.11 14.69 -1.91
C VAL A 48 -4.04 14.04 -2.95
N SER A 49 -3.73 12.82 -3.37
CA SER A 49 -4.52 12.02 -4.31
C SER A 49 -5.89 11.62 -3.76
N ALA A 50 -6.07 11.52 -2.44
CA ALA A 50 -7.38 11.31 -1.83
C ALA A 50 -8.40 12.41 -2.20
N LYS A 51 -7.96 13.65 -2.46
CA LYS A 51 -8.84 14.69 -3.05
C LYS A 51 -9.19 14.44 -4.52
N SER A 52 -8.34 13.71 -5.25
CA SER A 52 -8.58 13.31 -6.66
C SER A 52 -9.38 12.00 -6.79
N LYS A 53 -9.32 11.10 -5.80
CA LYS A 53 -10.08 9.84 -5.74
C LYS A 53 -11.60 10.03 -5.77
N LYS A 54 -12.09 11.25 -5.50
CA LYS A 54 -13.50 11.62 -5.71
C LYS A 54 -13.97 11.52 -7.17
N LYS A 55 -13.06 11.42 -8.15
CA LYS A 55 -13.40 11.40 -9.59
C LYS A 55 -13.15 10.06 -10.29
N ASP A 56 -12.73 9.01 -9.58
CA ASP A 56 -12.50 7.72 -10.21
C ASP A 56 -13.83 6.92 -10.26
N PRO A 57 -14.37 6.64 -11.45
CA PRO A 57 -15.61 5.89 -11.61
C PRO A 57 -15.57 4.53 -10.91
N LEU A 58 -14.40 3.89 -10.79
CA LEU A 58 -14.28 2.60 -10.13
C LEU A 58 -14.57 2.67 -8.63
N PHE A 59 -14.26 3.80 -7.97
CA PHE A 59 -14.60 3.99 -6.57
C PHE A 59 -16.10 4.23 -6.35
N SER A 60 -16.82 4.73 -7.36
CA SER A 60 -18.28 4.86 -7.31
C SER A 60 -19.01 3.52 -7.36
N ILE A 61 -18.34 2.47 -7.84
CA ILE A 61 -18.85 1.09 -7.92
C ILE A 61 -18.80 0.41 -6.54
N ILE A 62 -17.91 0.84 -5.64
CA ILE A 62 -17.78 0.27 -4.31
C ILE A 62 -19.02 0.62 -3.48
N GLY A 63 -19.87 -0.37 -3.21
CA GLY A 63 -21.11 -0.22 -2.43
C GLY A 63 -22.40 -0.17 -3.26
N LEU A 64 -22.32 -0.15 -4.60
CA LEU A 64 -23.49 -0.15 -5.49
C LEU A 64 -24.33 -1.44 -5.37
N CYS A 65 -23.72 -2.57 -5.00
CA CYS A 65 -24.37 -3.88 -4.87
C CYS A 65 -24.60 -4.30 -3.40
N GLN A 66 -24.85 -3.36 -2.48
CA GLN A 66 -25.09 -3.67 -1.06
C GLN A 66 -26.39 -4.46 -0.79
N THR A 67 -27.31 -4.51 -1.76
CA THR A 67 -28.62 -5.18 -1.63
C THR A 67 -28.68 -6.57 -2.27
N GLY A 68 -27.54 -7.11 -2.74
CA GLY A 68 -27.44 -8.44 -3.35
C GLY A 68 -27.23 -9.58 -2.34
N LEU A 69 -27.12 -10.82 -2.86
CA LEU A 69 -26.77 -11.99 -2.05
C LEU A 69 -25.45 -11.77 -1.31
N ARG A 70 -25.52 -11.72 0.02
CA ARG A 70 -24.40 -11.37 0.90
C ARG A 70 -23.25 -12.37 0.86
N ASP A 71 -23.55 -13.61 0.52
CA ASP A 71 -22.62 -14.75 0.48
C ASP A 71 -22.35 -15.24 -0.94
N GLY A 72 -22.75 -14.47 -1.96
CA GLY A 72 -22.56 -14.83 -3.36
C GLY A 72 -21.10 -15.03 -3.74
N ALA A 73 -20.17 -14.34 -3.08
CA ALA A 73 -18.72 -14.53 -3.28
C ALA A 73 -18.20 -15.85 -2.71
N GLU A 74 -18.82 -16.41 -1.67
CA GLU A 74 -18.39 -17.65 -1.01
C GLU A 74 -19.10 -18.87 -1.59
N HIS A 75 -20.39 -18.74 -1.91
CA HIS A 75 -21.24 -19.84 -2.37
C HIS A 75 -21.66 -19.69 -3.85
N HIS A 76 -20.86 -18.98 -4.66
CA HIS A 76 -21.13 -18.74 -6.08
C HIS A 76 -21.47 -20.03 -6.83
N ASP A 77 -20.70 -21.10 -6.61
CA ASP A 77 -20.92 -22.39 -7.27
C ASP A 77 -22.28 -23.00 -6.95
N ARG A 78 -22.77 -22.85 -5.70
CA ARG A 78 -24.09 -23.33 -5.31
C ARG A 78 -25.21 -22.54 -6.00
N PHE A 79 -25.03 -21.23 -6.16
CA PHE A 79 -26.04 -20.39 -6.82
C PHE A 79 -26.05 -20.57 -8.34
N LEU A 80 -24.88 -20.80 -8.96
CA LEU A 80 -24.74 -20.98 -10.40
C LEU A 80 -25.08 -22.41 -10.85
N TYR A 81 -24.66 -23.42 -10.09
CA TYR A 81 -24.72 -24.83 -10.51
C TYR A 81 -25.61 -25.71 -9.62
N GLY A 82 -26.07 -25.22 -8.46
CA GLY A 82 -26.94 -25.97 -7.55
C GLY A 82 -28.38 -26.15 -8.04
N LYS A 83 -28.78 -25.48 -9.12
CA LYS A 83 -30.05 -25.74 -9.83
C LYS A 83 -29.87 -26.78 -10.93
N ALA A 84 -29.45 -27.98 -10.55
CA ALA A 84 -29.65 -29.16 -11.38
C ALA A 84 -30.43 -30.19 -10.55
N LYS A 85 -31.76 -30.20 -10.74
CA LYS A 85 -32.64 -31.38 -10.73
C LYS A 85 -34.10 -30.94 -10.88
N LYS A 86 -34.63 -31.14 -12.08
CA LYS A 86 -36.00 -31.57 -12.28
C LYS A 86 -35.93 -32.97 -12.87
#